data_AF-A0A814DU58-F1
#
_entry.id   AF-A0A814DU58-F1
#
_cell.length_a   1.000
_cell.length_b   1.000
_cell.length_c   1.000
_cell.angle_alpha   90.00
_cell.angle_beta   90.00
_cell.angle_gamma   90.00
#
_symmetry.space_group_name_H-M   'P 1'
#
loop_
_entity.id
_entity.type
_entity.pdbx_description
1 polymer ?
#
loop_
_entity_poly.entity_id
_entity_poly.type
_entity_poly.pdbx_seq_one_letter_code
_entity_poly.pdbx_strand_id
1 'polypeptide(L)'
;MVQTKSRHHKNENTFHFQTLNERLANISVDVTKRINRFNQKPEETETYFYQALEKWVDLNYTAVFYDFTVRVKNKCQTLAMLIYHKEALIETLKEYILKADNLSLQPILDLTAQLARDLQNDFYIFFPEIFKSIVKLLDTQDTEIL
;
A
#
# COMPACT_ATOMS: atom_id res chain seq x y z
N MET A 1 -13.72 -10.66 46.80
CA MET A 1 -12.57 -11.47 46.32
C MET A 1 -12.56 -11.42 44.81
N VAL A 2 -11.63 -10.67 44.21
CA VAL A 2 -11.44 -10.63 42.75
C VAL A 2 -10.61 -11.85 42.39
N GLN A 3 -11.20 -12.81 41.66
CA GLN A 3 -10.47 -13.98 41.17
C GLN A 3 -9.50 -13.55 40.07
N THR A 4 -8.21 -13.53 40.38
CA THR A 4 -7.10 -13.40 39.44
C THR A 4 -7.04 -14.68 38.59
N LYS A 5 -7.50 -14.62 37.33
CA LYS A 5 -7.35 -15.75 36.41
C LYS A 5 -5.87 -16.00 36.09
N SER A 6 -5.45 -17.25 36.29
CA SER A 6 -4.10 -17.77 36.05
C SER A 6 -3.70 -17.66 34.56
N ARG A 7 -2.43 -17.30 34.31
CA ARG A 7 -1.82 -17.14 32.98
C ARG A 7 -1.53 -18.47 32.23
N HIS A 8 -1.96 -19.61 32.76
CA HIS A 8 -1.56 -20.95 32.27
C HIS A 8 -2.52 -21.65 31.30
N HIS A 9 -3.60 -20.99 30.83
CA HIS A 9 -4.45 -21.51 29.75
C HIS A 9 -4.40 -20.60 28.51
N LYS A 10 -3.23 -20.45 27.91
CA LYS A 10 -3.07 -19.88 26.57
C LYS A 10 -2.39 -20.94 25.71
N ASN A 11 -3.13 -21.94 25.21
CA ASN A 11 -2.57 -22.85 24.20
C ASN A 11 -3.58 -23.63 23.34
N GLU A 12 -4.83 -23.18 23.16
CA GLU A 12 -5.76 -23.90 22.26
C GLU A 12 -6.62 -23.03 21.33
N ASN A 13 -6.53 -21.70 21.40
CA ASN A 13 -7.30 -20.86 20.49
C ASN A 13 -6.43 -19.92 19.64
N THR A 14 -5.98 -20.43 18.50
CA THR A 14 -5.25 -19.69 17.47
C THR A 14 -6.08 -18.52 16.91
N PHE A 15 -7.42 -18.63 16.88
CA PHE A 15 -8.32 -17.62 16.34
C PHE A 15 -9.28 -17.11 17.41
N HIS A 16 -8.93 -15.98 18.02
CA HIS A 16 -9.80 -15.30 18.97
C HIS A 16 -10.20 -13.93 18.43
N PHE A 17 -11.38 -13.47 18.82
CA PHE A 17 -11.83 -12.12 18.52
C PHE A 17 -10.87 -11.10 19.16
N GLN A 18 -10.50 -10.08 18.39
CA GLN A 18 -9.77 -8.92 18.86
C GLN A 18 -10.64 -7.69 18.64
N THR A 19 -10.78 -6.87 19.68
CA THR A 19 -11.44 -5.57 19.60
C THR A 19 -10.62 -4.62 18.73
N LEU A 20 -11.26 -3.56 18.22
CA LEU A 20 -10.60 -2.47 17.50
C LEU A 20 -9.37 -1.94 18.25
N ASN A 21 -9.52 -1.67 19.55
CA ASN A 21 -8.44 -1.15 20.39
C ASN A 21 -7.27 -2.13 20.52
N GLU A 22 -7.54 -3.43 20.64
CA GLU A 22 -6.49 -4.45 20.69
C GLU A 22 -5.77 -4.56 19.35
N ARG A 23 -6.50 -4.52 18.24
CA ARG A 23 -5.92 -4.53 16.89
C ARG A 23 -5.01 -3.31 16.68
N LEU A 24 -5.50 -2.11 16.98
CA LEU A 24 -4.74 -0.87 16.87
C LEU A 24 -3.49 -0.87 17.77
N ALA A 25 -3.59 -1.38 19.00
CA ALA A 25 -2.44 -1.50 19.90
C ALA A 25 -1.37 -2.48 19.39
N ASN A 26 -1.75 -3.45 18.57
CA ASN A 26 -0.83 -4.41 17.94
C ASN A 26 -0.18 -3.87 16.66
N ILE A 27 -0.67 -2.78 16.08
CA ILE A 27 -0.05 -2.15 14.92
C ILE A 27 1.26 -1.47 15.35
N SER A 28 2.39 -2.02 14.91
CA SER A 28 3.72 -1.44 15.12
C SER A 28 4.26 -0.85 13.82
N VAL A 29 4.24 0.47 13.68
CA VAL A 29 4.79 1.19 12.52
C VAL A 29 6.30 1.42 12.71
N ASP A 30 7.11 0.35 12.61
CA ASP A 30 8.58 0.47 12.57
C ASP A 30 9.06 0.44 11.12
N VAL A 31 9.11 1.63 10.50
CA VAL A 31 9.50 1.80 9.09
C VAL A 31 10.97 1.42 8.88
N THR A 32 11.83 1.70 9.84
CA THR A 32 13.28 1.42 9.79
C THR A 32 13.61 -0.08 9.70
N LYS A 33 12.90 -0.94 10.44
CA LYS A 33 13.09 -2.39 10.34
C LYS A 33 12.52 -2.99 9.04
N ARG A 34 11.47 -2.38 8.48
CA ARG A 34 10.80 -2.87 7.27
C ARG A 34 11.60 -2.57 6.00
N ILE A 35 12.26 -1.42 5.92
CA ILE A 35 13.11 -1.01 4.78
C ILE A 35 14.20 -2.05 4.47
N ASN A 36 14.80 -2.66 5.50
CA ASN A 36 15.89 -3.63 5.30
C ASN A 36 15.49 -4.92 4.55
N ARG A 37 14.19 -5.29 4.53
CA ARG A 37 13.72 -6.48 3.79
C ARG A 37 13.53 -6.23 2.29
N PHE A 38 13.43 -4.97 1.85
CA PHE A 38 13.15 -4.59 0.46
C PHE A 38 14.36 -3.96 -0.25
N ASN A 39 15.58 -4.22 0.25
CA ASN A 39 16.83 -3.69 -0.33
C ASN A 39 17.29 -4.39 -1.62
N GLN A 40 16.45 -5.21 -2.25
CA GLN A 40 16.71 -5.63 -3.62
C GLN A 40 16.49 -4.41 -4.51
N LYS A 41 17.60 -3.85 -5.02
CA LYS A 41 17.51 -2.87 -6.09
C LYS A 41 16.96 -3.58 -7.34
N PRO A 42 16.03 -2.96 -8.08
CA PRO A 42 15.63 -3.49 -9.37
C PRO A 42 16.86 -3.61 -10.27
N GLU A 43 16.80 -4.50 -11.26
CA GLU A 43 17.82 -4.55 -12.31
C GLU A 43 17.93 -3.18 -12.99
N GLU A 44 19.07 -2.88 -13.63
CA GLU A 44 19.39 -1.52 -14.14
C GLU A 44 18.32 -0.91 -15.06
N THR A 45 17.42 -1.73 -15.63
CA THR A 45 16.36 -1.31 -16.54
C THR A 45 14.96 -1.22 -15.90
N GLU A 46 14.76 -1.75 -14.70
CA GLU A 46 13.45 -1.84 -14.05
C GLU A 46 13.24 -0.73 -13.01
N THR A 47 11.99 -0.30 -12.86
CA THR A 47 11.60 0.70 -11.85
C THR A 47 11.05 0.01 -10.62
N TYR A 48 11.13 0.66 -9.45
CA TYR A 48 10.50 0.14 -8.23
C TYR A 48 8.99 -0.01 -8.42
N PHE A 49 8.37 0.94 -9.13
CA PHE A 49 6.96 0.92 -9.47
C PHE A 49 6.59 -0.30 -10.32
N TYR A 50 7.33 -0.58 -11.39
CA TYR A 50 7.03 -1.69 -12.28
C TYR A 50 7.22 -3.05 -11.59
N GLN A 51 8.31 -3.20 -10.82
CA GLN A 51 8.54 -4.42 -10.04
C GLN A 51 7.41 -4.67 -9.02
N ALA A 52 6.94 -3.62 -8.34
CA ALA A 52 5.81 -3.74 -7.44
C ALA A 52 4.50 -4.02 -8.18
N LEU A 53 4.30 -3.46 -9.37
CA LEU A 53 3.12 -3.71 -10.20
C LEU A 53 3.04 -5.19 -10.58
N GLU A 54 4.13 -5.77 -11.07
CA GLU A 54 4.18 -7.19 -11.43
C GLU A 54 3.91 -8.09 -10.21
N LYS A 55 4.55 -7.80 -9.08
CA LYS A 55 4.26 -8.49 -7.83
C LYS A 55 2.78 -8.43 -7.45
N TRP A 56 2.15 -7.27 -7.56
CA TRP A 56 0.74 -7.11 -7.18
C TRP A 56 -0.22 -7.73 -8.20
N VAL A 57 0.15 -7.81 -9.48
CA VAL A 57 -0.59 -8.57 -10.49
C VAL A 57 -0.68 -10.06 -10.13
N ASP A 58 0.35 -10.60 -9.49
CA ASP A 58 0.35 -11.99 -9.03
C ASP A 58 -0.39 -12.20 -7.69
N LEU A 59 -0.58 -11.14 -6.90
CA LEU A 59 -1.15 -11.22 -5.54
C LEU A 59 -2.60 -10.73 -5.44
N ASN A 60 -3.04 -9.84 -6.33
CA ASN A 60 -4.33 -9.17 -6.23
C ASN A 60 -5.14 -9.37 -7.51
N TYR A 61 -6.27 -10.07 -7.39
CA TYR A 61 -7.17 -10.40 -8.51
C TYR A 61 -8.49 -9.62 -8.46
N THR A 62 -8.53 -8.50 -7.72
CA THR A 62 -9.75 -7.68 -7.64
C THR A 62 -10.02 -6.96 -8.98
N ALA A 63 -11.29 -6.78 -9.32
CA ALA A 63 -11.67 -6.08 -10.56
C ALA A 63 -11.15 -4.64 -10.60
N VAL A 64 -11.14 -3.95 -9.46
CA VAL A 64 -10.64 -2.57 -9.34
C VAL A 64 -9.13 -2.52 -9.62
N PHE A 65 -8.35 -3.42 -9.04
CA PHE A 65 -6.91 -3.46 -9.29
C PHE A 65 -6.57 -3.91 -10.73
N TYR A 66 -7.35 -4.82 -11.30
CA TYR A 66 -7.20 -5.20 -12.71
C TYR A 66 -7.43 -4.01 -13.66
N ASP A 67 -8.51 -3.26 -13.46
CA ASP A 67 -8.83 -2.05 -14.24
C ASP A 67 -7.72 -0.99 -14.10
N PHE A 68 -7.20 -0.77 -12.90
CA PHE A 68 -6.02 0.07 -12.66
C PHE A 68 -4.80 -0.40 -13.47
N THR A 69 -4.49 -1.70 -13.40
CA THR A 69 -3.32 -2.30 -14.05
C THR A 69 -3.35 -2.09 -15.56
N VAL A 70 -4.51 -2.33 -16.19
CA VAL A 70 -4.69 -2.14 -17.63
C VAL A 70 -4.39 -0.69 -18.04
N ARG A 71 -4.72 0.29 -17.19
CA ARG A 71 -4.46 1.72 -17.48
C ARG A 71 -3.00 2.12 -17.34
N VAL A 72 -2.23 1.50 -16.45
CA VAL A 72 -0.87 1.94 -16.14
C VAL A 72 0.22 1.09 -16.79
N LYS A 73 -0.03 -0.19 -17.08
CA LYS A 73 1.00 -1.17 -17.46
C LYS A 73 1.84 -0.74 -18.66
N ASN A 74 1.23 -0.11 -19.67
CA ASN A 74 1.93 0.36 -20.87
C ASN A 74 2.65 1.70 -20.72
N LYS A 75 2.68 2.30 -19.52
CA LYS A 75 3.26 3.62 -19.24
C LYS A 75 4.48 3.58 -18.32
N CYS A 76 4.77 2.43 -17.71
CA CYS A 76 5.72 2.37 -16.59
C CYS A 76 6.78 1.26 -16.70
N GLN A 77 6.86 0.54 -17.82
CA GLN A 77 7.79 -0.61 -17.96
C GLN A 77 9.26 -0.22 -17.88
N THR A 78 9.61 1.04 -18.18
CA THR A 78 10.96 1.59 -18.03
C THR A 78 10.89 2.95 -17.34
N LEU A 79 12.00 3.37 -16.74
CA LEU A 79 12.08 4.67 -16.06
C LEU A 79 11.77 5.84 -17.01
N ALA A 80 12.26 5.78 -18.25
CA ALA A 80 12.01 6.83 -19.24
C ALA A 80 10.50 6.95 -19.56
N MET A 81 9.79 5.83 -19.74
CA MET A 81 8.34 5.85 -19.95
C MET A 81 7.60 6.36 -18.71
N LEU A 82 8.00 5.90 -17.53
CA LEU A 82 7.40 6.33 -16.26
C LEU A 82 7.52 7.85 -16.08
N ILE A 83 8.70 8.43 -16.32
CA ILE A 83 8.93 9.87 -16.23
C ILE A 83 8.11 10.61 -17.28
N TYR A 84 8.09 10.12 -18.52
CA TYR A 84 7.32 10.74 -19.61
C TYR A 84 5.81 10.74 -19.33
N HIS A 85 5.29 9.69 -18.70
CA HIS A 85 3.87 9.54 -18.38
C HIS A 85 3.50 9.88 -16.93
N LYS A 86 4.39 10.53 -16.15
CA LYS A 86 4.23 10.72 -14.71
C LYS A 86 2.90 11.37 -14.32
N GLU A 87 2.44 12.37 -15.06
CA GLU A 87 1.17 13.05 -14.82
C GLU A 87 -0.02 12.09 -14.97
N ALA A 88 -0.04 11.29 -16.03
CA ALA A 88 -1.10 10.32 -16.28
C ALA A 88 -1.11 9.19 -15.21
N LEU A 89 0.07 8.74 -14.78
CA LEU A 89 0.20 7.76 -13.70
C LEU A 89 -0.34 8.33 -12.37
N ILE A 90 -0.02 9.58 -12.06
CA ILE A 90 -0.47 10.25 -10.84
C ILE A 90 -1.98 10.49 -10.83
N GLU A 91 -2.56 10.95 -11.94
CA GLU A 91 -4.01 11.11 -12.03
C GLU A 91 -4.73 9.76 -11.89
N THR A 92 -4.19 8.70 -12.51
CA THR A 92 -4.74 7.35 -12.35
C THR A 92 -4.63 6.89 -10.89
N LEU A 93 -3.49 7.08 -10.22
CA LEU A 93 -3.36 6.74 -8.80
C LEU A 93 -4.35 7.52 -7.93
N LYS A 94 -4.52 8.82 -8.14
CA LYS A 94 -5.49 9.65 -7.40
C LYS A 94 -6.92 9.15 -7.57
N GLU A 95 -7.32 8.80 -8.80
CA GLU A 95 -8.63 8.20 -9.09
C GLU A 95 -8.83 6.92 -8.28
N TYR A 96 -7.86 6.01 -8.31
CA TYR A 96 -8.00 4.70 -7.67
C TYR A 96 -7.77 4.70 -6.17
N ILE A 97 -7.02 5.65 -5.60
CA ILE A 97 -6.95 5.85 -4.14
C ILE A 97 -8.36 6.11 -3.59
N LEU A 98 -9.17 6.90 -4.30
CA LEU A 98 -10.53 7.24 -3.85
C LEU A 98 -11.59 6.20 -4.24
N LYS A 99 -11.34 5.42 -5.29
CA LYS A 99 -12.25 4.37 -5.81
C LYS A 99 -12.02 3.01 -5.17
N ALA A 100 -10.81 2.73 -4.70
CA ALA A 100 -10.43 1.43 -4.15
C ALA A 100 -11.22 1.08 -2.90
N ASP A 101 -11.62 -0.19 -2.83
CA ASP A 101 -12.14 -0.83 -1.63
C ASP A 101 -11.00 -1.40 -0.77
N ASN A 102 -11.33 -1.96 0.40
CA ASN A 102 -10.34 -2.54 1.30
C ASN A 102 -9.51 -3.68 0.65
N LEU A 103 -10.03 -4.37 -0.36
CA LEU A 103 -9.34 -5.46 -1.05
C LEU A 103 -8.33 -4.97 -2.10
N SER A 104 -8.52 -3.77 -2.65
CA SER A 104 -7.67 -3.20 -3.70
C SER A 104 -6.83 -2.02 -3.24
N LEU A 105 -7.07 -1.47 -2.05
CA LEU A 105 -6.38 -0.28 -1.59
C LEU A 105 -4.90 -0.52 -1.28
N GLN A 106 -4.56 -1.68 -0.72
CA GLN A 106 -3.17 -2.02 -0.37
C GLN A 106 -2.20 -1.93 -1.55
N PRO A 107 -2.44 -2.57 -2.72
CA PRO A 107 -1.54 -2.43 -3.87
C PRO A 107 -1.47 -0.99 -4.37
N ILE A 108 -2.58 -0.25 -4.36
CA ILE A 108 -2.61 1.14 -4.84
C ILE A 108 -1.73 2.05 -3.96
N LEU A 109 -1.77 1.88 -2.63
CA LEU A 109 -0.94 2.64 -1.70
C LEU A 109 0.55 2.27 -1.82
N ASP A 110 0.89 0.97 -1.94
CA ASP A 110 2.28 0.54 -2.15
C ASP A 110 2.84 1.09 -3.46
N LEU A 111 2.08 0.99 -4.55
CA LEU A 111 2.46 1.57 -5.85
C LEU A 111 2.64 3.08 -5.81
N THR A 112 1.82 3.79 -5.03
CA THR A 112 1.99 5.24 -4.80
C THR A 112 3.35 5.53 -4.14
N ALA A 113 3.74 4.74 -3.14
CA ALA A 113 5.03 4.88 -2.47
C ALA A 113 6.21 4.53 -3.40
N GLN A 114 6.08 3.50 -4.24
CA GLN A 114 7.13 3.16 -5.22
C GLN A 114 7.26 4.23 -6.31
N LEU A 115 6.15 4.79 -6.79
CA LEU A 115 6.20 5.89 -7.76
C LEU A 115 6.92 7.11 -7.18
N ALA A 116 6.64 7.45 -5.92
CA ALA A 116 7.33 8.52 -5.21
C ALA A 116 8.84 8.24 -5.09
N ARG A 117 9.23 6.98 -4.90
CA ARG A 117 10.63 6.56 -4.84
C ARG A 117 11.34 6.68 -6.19
N ASP A 118 10.68 6.32 -7.28
CA ASP A 118 11.24 6.44 -8.63
C ASP A 118 11.36 7.92 -9.06
N LEU A 119 10.34 8.75 -8.78
CA LEU A 119 10.31 10.16 -9.19
C LEU A 119 11.09 11.10 -8.26
N GLN A 120 11.25 10.75 -6.99
CA GLN A 120 11.97 11.55 -6.00
C GLN A 120 11.49 13.01 -5.96
N ASN A 121 12.36 13.97 -6.30
CA ASN A 121 12.05 15.40 -6.29
C ASN A 121 10.88 15.77 -7.21
N ASP A 122 10.73 15.06 -8.34
CA ASP A 122 9.64 15.30 -9.29
C ASP A 122 8.26 14.95 -8.72
N PHE A 123 8.20 14.15 -7.65
CA PHE A 123 6.94 13.79 -7.01
C PHE A 123 6.38 14.91 -6.12
N TYR A 124 7.22 15.82 -5.63
CA TYR A 124 6.82 16.79 -4.59
C TYR A 124 5.74 17.76 -5.05
N ILE A 125 5.68 18.08 -6.34
CA ILE A 125 4.62 18.96 -6.88
C ILE A 125 3.23 18.31 -6.78
N PHE A 126 3.16 16.98 -6.78
CA PHE A 126 1.91 16.21 -6.71
C PHE A 126 1.57 15.74 -5.29
N PHE A 127 2.56 15.71 -4.39
CA PHE A 127 2.42 15.23 -3.03
C PHE A 127 1.23 15.83 -2.27
N PRO A 128 0.95 17.15 -2.30
CA PRO A 128 -0.16 17.73 -1.54
C PRO A 128 -1.52 17.13 -1.89
N GLU A 129 -1.77 16.89 -3.18
CA GLU A 129 -3.05 16.35 -3.64
C GLU A 129 -3.19 14.87 -3.33
N ILE A 130 -2.13 14.09 -3.55
CA ILE A 130 -2.09 12.66 -3.20
C ILE A 130 -2.27 12.48 -1.69
N PHE A 131 -1.53 13.24 -0.88
CA PHE A 131 -1.63 13.19 0.57
C PHE A 131 -3.04 13.52 1.05
N LYS A 132 -3.68 14.55 0.46
CA LYS A 132 -5.07 14.88 0.76
C LYS A 132 -6.03 13.73 0.43
N SER A 133 -5.81 13.00 -0.66
CA SER A 133 -6.61 11.81 -0.99
C SER A 133 -6.40 10.68 0.02
N ILE A 134 -5.17 10.44 0.46
CA ILE A 134 -4.85 9.42 1.47
C ILE A 134 -5.49 9.76 2.82
N VAL A 135 -5.40 11.02 3.27
CA VAL A 135 -5.99 11.45 4.56
C VAL A 135 -7.50 11.21 4.60
N LYS A 136 -8.21 11.34 3.46
CA LYS A 136 -9.64 11.03 3.40
C LYS A 136 -9.98 9.57 3.69
N LEU A 137 -9.04 8.65 3.47
CA LEU A 137 -9.24 7.22 3.75
C LEU A 137 -9.25 6.91 5.25
N LEU A 138 -8.68 7.80 6.06
CA LEU A 138 -8.59 7.63 7.51
C LEU A 138 -9.94 7.86 8.23
N ASP A 139 -10.93 8.43 7.53
CA ASP A 139 -12.29 8.58 8.05
C ASP A 139 -13.08 7.27 7.86
N THR A 140 -12.65 6.23 8.58
CA THR A 140 -13.25 4.89 8.52
C THR A 140 -13.16 4.17 9.86
N GLN A 141 -14.06 3.20 10.07
CA GLN A 141 -13.99 2.23 11.17
C GLN A 141 -13.42 0.88 10.72
N ASP A 142 -13.10 0.73 9.42
CA ASP A 142 -12.52 -0.50 8.89
C ASP A 142 -11.03 -0.61 9.26
N THR A 143 -10.72 -1.56 10.14
CA THR A 143 -9.36 -1.88 10.59
C THR A 143 -8.46 -2.48 9.53
N GLU A 144 -8.99 -2.96 8.41
CA GLU A 144 -8.14 -3.43 7.31
C GLU A 144 -7.60 -2.25 6.47
N ILE A 145 -8.20 -1.07 6.61
CA ILE A 145 -7.79 0.17 5.93
C ILE A 145 -6.81 0.99 6.80
N LEU A 146 -6.93 0.89 8.13
CA LEU A 146 -6.12 1.62 9.13
C LEU A 146 -4.81 0.90 9.49
#